data_AF-A0A8J3IFR4-F1
#
_entry.id   AF-A0A8J3IFR4-F1
#
_cell.length_a   1.000
_cell.length_b   1.000
_cell.length_c   1.000
_cell.angle_alpha   90.00
_cell.angle_beta   90.00
_cell.angle_gamma   90.00
#
_symmetry.space_group_name_H-M   'P 1'
#
loop_
_entity.id
_entity.type
_entity.pdbx_description
1 polymer ?
#
loop_
_entity_poly.entity_id
_entity_poly.type
_entity_poly.pdbx_seq_one_letter_code
_entity_poly.pdbx_strand_id
1 'polypeptide(L)'
;MQTQELLSNASAMLANLARAFNAEFDDLYQDAAVLALEMSPRLNTMSNPCPYFMRAVRFHLIDMYYRGRPSSPLSLDVPMYNDSAVTLADTLAAPDATINTYSDEYQNERDLALYAALRQLPLEEQAYMRKAFDLNAFQPAPPCWPCPAPRYDRRSDNVRTSALKRLRKNEALATALEMQA
;
A
#
# COMPACT_ATOMS: atom_id res chain seq x y z
N MET A 1 26.13 4.08 -27.30
CA MET A 1 27.54 4.23 -26.90
C MET A 1 27.69 4.98 -25.58
N GLN A 2 27.02 6.13 -25.39
CA GLN A 2 27.10 6.92 -24.14
C GLN A 2 26.56 6.20 -22.89
N THR A 3 25.53 5.37 -23.01
CA THR A 3 24.92 4.66 -21.85
C THR A 3 25.86 3.65 -21.20
N GLN A 4 26.64 2.90 -21.99
CA GLN A 4 27.59 1.93 -21.48
C GLN A 4 28.76 2.59 -20.73
N GLU A 5 29.22 3.74 -21.22
CA GLU A 5 30.24 4.56 -20.56
C GLU A 5 29.73 5.12 -19.21
N LEU A 6 28.48 5.61 -19.18
CA LEU A 6 27.82 6.06 -17.95
C LEU A 6 27.68 4.94 -16.92
N LEU A 7 27.31 3.72 -17.35
CA LEU A 7 27.21 2.55 -16.48
C LEU A 7 28.58 2.11 -15.97
N SER A 8 29.61 2.14 -16.81
CA SER A 8 31.00 1.86 -16.40
C SER A 8 31.45 2.83 -15.31
N ASN A 9 31.16 4.12 -15.47
CA ASN A 9 31.45 5.15 -14.47
C ASN A 9 30.67 4.96 -13.15
N ALA A 10 29.48 4.36 -13.20
CA ALA A 10 28.68 4.07 -12.01
C ALA A 10 29.14 2.82 -11.24
N SER A 11 29.95 1.94 -11.84
CA SER A 11 30.31 0.63 -11.28
C SER A 11 30.86 0.70 -9.85
N ALA A 12 31.78 1.62 -9.55
CA ALA A 12 32.32 1.77 -8.20
C ALA A 12 31.27 2.19 -7.17
N MET A 13 30.31 3.04 -7.56
CA MET A 13 29.19 3.43 -6.70
C MET A 13 28.25 2.25 -6.48
N LEU A 14 27.92 1.49 -7.53
CA LEU A 14 27.07 0.31 -7.45
C LEU A 14 27.70 -0.77 -6.55
N ALA A 15 29.00 -1.01 -6.65
CA ALA A 15 29.72 -1.92 -5.77
C ALA A 15 29.70 -1.48 -4.30
N ASN A 16 29.74 -0.16 -4.03
CA ASN A 16 29.60 0.36 -2.68
C ASN A 16 28.17 0.19 -2.15
N LEU A 17 27.16 0.40 -2.99
CA LEU A 17 25.75 0.21 -2.64
C LEU A 17 25.41 -1.27 -2.42
N ALA A 18 25.92 -2.17 -3.26
CA ALA A 18 25.75 -3.62 -3.12
C ALA A 18 26.22 -4.10 -1.73
N ARG A 19 27.41 -3.64 -1.31
CA ARG A 19 27.94 -3.91 0.03
C ARG A 19 27.09 -3.29 1.13
N ALA A 20 26.64 -2.05 0.96
CA ALA A 20 25.83 -1.35 1.97
C ALA A 20 24.44 -1.99 2.16
N PHE A 21 23.86 -2.53 1.10
CA PHE A 21 22.51 -3.11 1.12
C PHE A 21 22.50 -4.63 1.32
N ASN A 22 23.67 -5.28 1.34
CA ASN A 22 23.79 -6.73 1.28
C ASN A 22 22.96 -7.28 0.11
N ALA A 23 23.29 -6.81 -1.09
CA ALA A 23 22.62 -7.12 -2.34
C ALA A 23 23.63 -7.61 -3.38
N GLU A 24 23.15 -8.32 -4.39
CA GLU A 24 23.98 -8.75 -5.51
C GLU A 24 24.32 -7.55 -6.40
N PHE A 25 25.58 -7.46 -6.82
CA PHE A 25 26.04 -6.37 -7.67
C PHE A 25 25.32 -6.36 -9.02
N ASP A 26 25.07 -7.55 -9.58
CA ASP A 26 24.46 -7.71 -10.90
C ASP A 26 23.01 -7.20 -10.92
N ASP A 27 22.25 -7.39 -9.83
CA ASP A 27 20.91 -6.83 -9.69
C ASP A 27 20.94 -5.29 -9.74
N LEU A 28 21.81 -4.67 -8.93
CA LEU A 28 21.96 -3.20 -8.93
C LEU A 28 22.44 -2.67 -10.28
N TYR A 29 23.29 -3.43 -10.97
CA TYR A 29 23.78 -3.08 -12.29
C TYR A 29 22.68 -3.14 -13.34
N GLN A 30 21.83 -4.18 -13.30
CA GLN A 30 20.68 -4.32 -14.18
C GLN A 30 19.67 -3.19 -13.96
N ASP A 31 19.32 -2.87 -12.72
CA ASP A 31 18.42 -1.76 -12.40
C ASP A 31 18.98 -0.41 -12.90
N ALA A 32 20.27 -0.18 -12.68
CA ALA A 32 20.94 1.02 -13.21
C ALA A 32 20.92 1.06 -14.74
N ALA A 33 21.03 -0.08 -15.41
CA ALA A 33 20.97 -0.19 -16.87
C ALA A 33 19.57 0.11 -17.41
N VAL A 34 18.52 -0.41 -16.77
CA VAL A 34 17.12 -0.08 -17.09
C VAL A 34 16.90 1.42 -16.94
N LEU A 35 17.31 2.00 -15.81
CA LEU A 35 17.18 3.44 -15.58
C LEU A 35 17.98 4.27 -16.60
N ALA A 36 19.17 3.82 -17.00
CA ALA A 36 19.95 4.48 -18.05
C ALA A 36 19.23 4.50 -19.40
N LEU A 37 18.55 3.41 -19.76
CA LEU A 37 17.76 3.31 -20.98
C LEU A 37 16.54 4.23 -20.94
N GLU A 38 15.79 4.24 -19.83
CA GLU A 38 14.64 5.12 -19.63
C GLU A 38 15.02 6.61 -19.70
N MET A 39 16.18 6.95 -19.14
CA MET A 39 16.68 8.32 -19.11
C MET A 39 17.42 8.73 -20.40
N SER A 40 17.71 7.78 -21.31
CA SER A 40 18.53 8.02 -22.51
C SER A 40 18.10 9.24 -23.34
N PRO A 41 16.79 9.46 -23.63
CA PRO A 41 16.37 10.63 -24.40
C PRO A 41 16.78 11.95 -23.75
N ARG A 42 16.74 12.03 -22.42
CA ARG A 42 17.11 13.23 -21.66
C ARG A 42 18.62 13.37 -21.57
N LEU A 43 19.34 12.29 -21.29
CA LEU A 43 20.80 12.29 -21.15
C LEU A 43 21.49 12.76 -22.44
N ASN A 44 20.97 12.38 -23.61
CA ASN A 44 21.51 12.77 -24.91
C ASN A 44 21.40 14.28 -25.20
N THR A 45 20.56 15.02 -24.47
CA THR A 45 20.39 16.47 -24.64
C THR A 45 21.25 17.30 -23.67
N MET A 46 21.92 16.66 -22.71
CA MET A 46 22.67 17.33 -21.66
C MET A 46 24.15 17.49 -22.05
N SER A 47 24.74 18.62 -21.66
CA SER A 47 26.19 18.87 -21.84
C SER A 47 27.06 17.99 -20.94
N ASN A 48 26.57 17.63 -19.75
CA ASN A 48 27.26 16.76 -18.81
C ASN A 48 26.29 15.75 -18.16
N PRO A 49 26.04 14.60 -18.79
CA PRO A 49 25.06 13.63 -18.33
C PRO A 49 25.53 12.81 -17.11
N CYS A 50 26.84 12.69 -16.89
CA CYS A 50 27.41 11.80 -15.87
C CYS A 50 26.96 12.11 -14.42
N PRO A 51 27.14 13.33 -13.88
CA PRO A 51 26.72 13.63 -12.50
C PRO A 51 25.21 13.53 -12.31
N TYR A 52 24.42 13.85 -13.35
CA TYR A 52 22.97 13.71 -13.32
C TYR A 52 22.55 12.24 -13.25
N PHE A 53 23.15 11.39 -14.10
CA PHE A 53 22.92 9.95 -14.10
C PHE A 53 23.32 9.31 -12.77
N MET A 54 24.52 9.58 -12.27
CA MET A 54 25.01 9.06 -10.98
C MET A 54 24.06 9.41 -9.83
N ARG A 55 23.57 10.65 -9.81
CA ARG A 55 22.59 11.09 -8.82
C ARG A 55 21.28 10.33 -8.96
N ALA A 56 20.75 10.20 -10.18
CA ALA A 56 19.49 9.51 -10.43
C ALA A 56 19.55 8.03 -10.02
N VAL A 57 20.58 7.30 -10.44
CA VAL A 57 20.81 5.89 -10.05
C VAL A 57 20.89 5.75 -8.54
N ARG A 58 21.69 6.60 -7.87
CA ARG A 58 21.83 6.55 -6.42
C ARG A 58 20.50 6.73 -5.70
N PHE A 59 19.71 7.73 -6.06
CA PHE A 59 18.43 7.98 -5.40
C PHE A 59 17.40 6.91 -5.72
N HIS A 60 17.36 6.40 -6.96
CA HIS A 60 16.47 5.31 -7.35
C HIS A 60 16.73 4.05 -6.54
N LEU A 61 18.00 3.61 -6.46
CA LEU A 61 18.37 2.43 -5.68
C LEU A 61 18.13 2.63 -4.18
N ILE A 62 18.49 3.79 -3.62
CA ILE A 62 18.17 4.09 -2.21
C ILE A 62 16.65 3.99 -1.97
N ASP A 63 15.83 4.61 -2.82
CA ASP A 63 14.37 4.59 -2.64
C ASP A 63 13.82 3.16 -2.72
N MET A 64 14.28 2.39 -3.70
CA MET A 64 13.91 0.98 -3.85
C MET A 64 14.28 0.15 -2.62
N TYR A 65 15.49 0.33 -2.07
CA TYR A 65 15.94 -0.45 -0.91
C TYR A 65 15.32 0.01 0.42
N TYR A 66 15.06 1.30 0.61
CA TYR A 66 14.46 1.79 1.86
C TYR A 66 12.94 1.68 1.89
N ARG A 67 12.26 1.79 0.74
CA ARG A 67 10.78 1.65 0.66
C ARG A 67 10.33 0.25 0.30
N GLY A 68 11.14 -0.48 -0.46
CA GLY A 68 10.78 -1.77 -1.05
C GLY A 68 11.22 -2.99 -0.25
N ARG A 69 12.17 -2.88 0.69
CA ARG A 69 12.48 -4.02 1.57
C ARG A 69 11.44 -4.08 2.70
N PRO A 70 10.51 -5.07 2.70
CA PRO A 70 9.90 -5.47 3.95
C PRO A 70 11.03 -5.85 4.93
N SER A 71 10.85 -5.54 6.22
CA SER A 71 11.72 -6.04 7.31
C SER A 71 12.08 -7.48 6.98
N SER A 72 13.38 -7.76 6.78
CA SER A 72 13.88 -9.02 6.20
C SER A 72 13.06 -10.19 6.72
N PRO A 73 12.18 -10.79 5.91
CA PRO A 73 11.35 -11.87 6.41
C PRO A 73 12.28 -13.01 6.77
N LEU A 74 12.17 -13.50 8.00
CA LEU A 74 12.89 -14.68 8.43
C LEU A 74 12.45 -15.82 7.49
N SER A 75 13.40 -16.43 6.78
CA SER A 75 13.07 -17.54 5.89
C SER A 75 12.47 -18.67 6.72
N LEU A 76 11.34 -19.22 6.25
CA LEU A 76 10.67 -20.33 6.91
C LEU A 76 11.49 -21.62 6.87
N ASP A 77 12.41 -21.72 5.91
CA ASP A 77 13.26 -22.89 5.67
C ASP A 77 14.55 -22.85 6.51
N VAL A 78 14.75 -21.81 7.33
CA VAL A 78 15.90 -21.73 8.22
C VAL A 78 15.76 -22.83 9.28
N PRO A 79 16.76 -23.73 9.42
CA PRO A 79 16.73 -24.76 10.45
C PRO A 79 16.74 -24.09 11.83
N MET A 80 15.86 -24.53 12.73
CA MET A 80 15.76 -23.94 14.07
C MET A 80 16.97 -24.26 14.96
N TYR A 81 17.64 -25.37 14.68
CA TYR A 81 18.83 -25.84 15.39
C TYR A 81 19.86 -26.35 14.37
N ASN A 82 21.15 -26.17 14.67
CA ASN A 82 22.25 -26.44 13.73
C ASN A 82 22.30 -27.87 13.15
N ASP A 83 21.67 -28.86 13.82
CA ASP A 83 21.68 -30.28 13.41
C ASP A 83 20.25 -30.87 13.24
N SER A 84 19.22 -30.03 13.18
CA SER A 84 17.82 -30.47 13.06
C SER A 84 17.28 -30.25 11.65
N ALA A 85 16.50 -31.22 11.16
CA ALA A 85 15.70 -31.06 9.95
C ALA A 85 14.43 -30.21 10.17
N VAL A 86 14.14 -29.82 11.41
CA VAL A 86 12.97 -29.00 11.76
C VAL A 86 13.23 -27.54 11.39
N THR A 87 12.36 -27.02 10.54
CA THR A 87 12.36 -25.65 10.03
C THR A 87 11.38 -24.77 10.81
N LEU A 88 11.46 -23.45 10.64
CA LEU A 88 10.48 -22.52 11.22
C LEU A 88 9.07 -22.82 10.69
N ALA A 89 8.94 -23.22 9.42
CA ALA A 89 7.67 -23.62 8.80
C ALA A 89 6.95 -24.71 9.61
N ASP A 90 7.70 -25.70 10.10
CA ASP A 90 7.17 -26.86 10.83
C ASP A 90 6.57 -26.48 12.20
N THR A 91 6.92 -25.31 12.74
CA THR A 91 6.43 -24.83 14.04
C THR A 91 5.25 -23.89 13.94
N LEU A 92 4.95 -23.37 12.75
CA LEU A 92 3.82 -22.49 12.56
C LEU A 92 2.54 -23.33 12.59
N ALA A 93 1.66 -23.04 13.56
CA ALA A 93 0.34 -23.62 13.57
C ALA A 93 -0.40 -23.22 12.28
N ALA A 94 -1.04 -24.19 11.63
CA ALA A 94 -1.95 -23.88 10.54
C ALA A 94 -3.04 -22.95 11.07
N PRO A 95 -3.41 -21.88 10.35
CA PRO A 95 -4.49 -21.01 10.78
C PRO A 95 -5.76 -21.85 10.95
N ASP A 96 -6.38 -21.75 12.13
CA ASP A 96 -7.60 -22.49 12.44
C ASP A 96 -8.69 -22.14 11.42
N ALA A 97 -9.13 -23.14 10.65
CA ALA A 97 -10.18 -22.98 9.64
C ALA A 97 -11.55 -22.61 10.25
N THR A 98 -11.67 -22.58 11.57
CA THR A 98 -12.90 -22.41 12.34
C THR A 98 -13.25 -20.96 12.68
N ILE A 99 -12.45 -19.97 12.26
CA ILE A 99 -12.73 -18.55 12.56
C ILE A 99 -14.00 -18.04 11.84
N ASN A 100 -14.49 -18.72 10.80
CA ASN A 100 -15.56 -18.18 9.94
C ASN A 100 -16.99 -18.47 10.41
N THR A 101 -17.25 -19.49 11.22
CA THR A 101 -18.65 -19.91 11.50
C THR A 101 -19.39 -19.04 12.51
N TYR A 102 -18.71 -18.44 13.49
CA TYR A 102 -19.33 -17.45 14.38
C TYR A 102 -19.26 -16.03 13.80
N SER A 103 -18.37 -15.82 12.82
CA SER A 103 -18.10 -14.52 12.20
C SER A 103 -19.28 -14.01 11.39
N ASP A 104 -19.97 -14.89 10.64
CA ASP A 104 -20.93 -14.46 9.63
C ASP A 104 -22.21 -13.81 10.21
N GLU A 105 -22.72 -14.30 11.34
CA GLU A 105 -23.90 -13.71 11.99
C GLU A 105 -23.59 -12.31 12.55
N TYR A 106 -22.46 -12.15 13.25
CA TYR A 106 -22.07 -10.84 13.77
C TYR A 106 -21.55 -9.88 12.69
N GLN A 107 -20.98 -10.38 11.60
CA GLN A 107 -20.64 -9.58 10.42
C GLN A 107 -21.90 -9.00 9.77
N ASN A 108 -22.98 -9.78 9.68
CA ASN A 108 -24.26 -9.31 9.17
C ASN A 108 -24.84 -8.16 10.02
N GLU A 109 -24.80 -8.24 11.36
CA GLU A 109 -25.30 -7.16 12.21
C GLU A 109 -24.48 -5.87 12.07
N ARG A 110 -23.14 -5.98 11.99
CA ARG A 110 -22.25 -4.85 11.74
C ARG A 110 -22.52 -4.18 10.39
N ASP A 111 -22.64 -4.98 9.34
CA ASP A 111 -22.86 -4.49 7.99
C ASP A 111 -24.22 -3.81 7.88
N LEU A 112 -25.25 -4.37 8.53
CA LEU A 112 -26.57 -3.75 8.63
C LEU A 112 -26.51 -2.40 9.38
N ALA A 113 -25.82 -2.34 10.52
CA ALA A 113 -25.66 -1.10 11.28
C ALA A 113 -24.87 -0.03 10.49
N LEU A 114 -23.81 -0.44 9.81
CA LEU A 114 -23.01 0.42 8.93
C LEU A 114 -23.86 0.96 7.77
N TYR A 115 -24.61 0.09 7.08
CA TYR A 115 -25.43 0.50 5.94
C TYR A 115 -26.60 1.38 6.38
N ALA A 116 -27.20 1.12 7.54
CA ALA A 116 -28.20 2.00 8.13
C ALA A 116 -27.61 3.39 8.43
N ALA A 117 -26.41 3.47 9.01
CA ALA A 117 -25.73 4.73 9.29
C ALA A 117 -25.32 5.48 8.01
N LEU A 118 -24.86 4.77 6.97
CA LEU A 118 -24.54 5.37 5.68
C LEU A 118 -25.76 5.97 4.98
N ARG A 119 -26.94 5.34 5.07
CA ARG A 119 -28.19 5.88 4.51
C ARG A 119 -28.61 7.22 5.12
N GLN A 120 -28.09 7.55 6.30
CA GLN A 120 -28.29 8.84 6.95
C GLN A 120 -27.36 9.93 6.42
N LEU A 121 -26.41 9.62 5.55
CA LEU A 121 -25.55 10.62 4.94
C LEU A 121 -26.20 11.23 3.68
N PRO A 122 -25.82 12.45 3.28
CA PRO A 122 -26.13 12.96 1.94
C PRO A 122 -25.68 11.99 0.84
N LEU A 123 -26.40 11.95 -0.29
CA LEU A 123 -26.13 11.01 -1.38
C LEU A 123 -24.68 11.10 -1.92
N GLU A 124 -24.12 12.30 -1.96
CA GLU A 124 -22.73 12.56 -2.35
C GLU A 124 -21.73 11.86 -1.42
N GLU A 125 -21.95 11.93 -0.10
CA GLU A 125 -21.12 11.28 0.92
C GLU A 125 -21.28 9.75 0.85
N GLN A 126 -22.50 9.25 0.64
CA GLN A 126 -22.76 7.82 0.43
C GLN A 126 -21.98 7.24 -0.75
N ALA A 127 -22.06 7.91 -1.91
CA ALA A 127 -21.36 7.49 -3.12
C ALA A 127 -19.85 7.52 -2.95
N TYR A 128 -19.33 8.55 -2.26
CA TYR A 128 -17.91 8.64 -1.91
C TYR A 128 -17.48 7.48 -1.01
N MET A 129 -18.19 7.22 0.08
CA MET A 129 -17.86 6.16 1.04
C MET A 129 -17.89 4.78 0.38
N ARG A 130 -18.89 4.52 -0.49
CA ARG A 130 -18.95 3.28 -1.27
C ARG A 130 -17.69 3.07 -2.10
N LYS A 131 -17.25 4.09 -2.84
CA LYS A 131 -16.08 4.01 -3.72
C LYS A 131 -14.76 3.97 -2.94
N ALA A 132 -14.66 4.69 -1.84
CA ALA A 132 -13.42 4.81 -1.07
C ALA A 132 -13.12 3.55 -0.24
N PHE A 133 -14.13 2.75 0.10
CA PHE A 133 -14.02 1.57 0.96
C PHE A 133 -14.56 0.29 0.30
N ASP A 134 -14.74 0.28 -1.02
CA ASP A 134 -15.20 -0.88 -1.80
C ASP A 134 -16.46 -1.58 -1.25
N LEU A 135 -17.44 -0.79 -0.79
CA LEU A 135 -18.69 -1.30 -0.21
C LEU A 135 -19.67 -1.77 -1.30
N ASN A 136 -19.33 -2.84 -2.01
CA ASN A 136 -20.04 -3.27 -3.22
C ASN A 136 -21.50 -3.69 -2.99
N ALA A 137 -21.83 -4.21 -1.81
CA ALA A 137 -23.19 -4.58 -1.42
C ALA A 137 -24.06 -3.36 -1.05
N PHE A 138 -23.46 -2.20 -0.77
CA PHE A 138 -24.19 -0.99 -0.41
C PHE A 138 -24.66 -0.22 -1.65
N GLN A 139 -25.96 0.05 -1.74
CA GLN A 139 -26.55 0.90 -2.78
C GLN A 139 -26.88 2.28 -2.20
N PRO A 140 -26.24 3.36 -2.68
CA PRO A 140 -26.55 4.72 -2.24
C PRO A 140 -28.00 5.08 -2.56
N ALA A 141 -28.71 5.62 -1.58
CA ALA A 141 -30.10 6.03 -1.72
C ALA A 141 -30.31 7.41 -1.08
N PRO A 142 -31.18 8.26 -1.66
CA PRO A 142 -31.48 9.54 -1.04
C PRO A 142 -32.04 9.33 0.38
N PRO A 143 -31.61 10.13 1.37
CA PRO A 143 -32.14 10.01 2.73
C PRO A 143 -33.63 10.35 2.75
N CYS A 144 -34.37 9.81 3.72
CA CYS A 144 -35.81 10.00 3.86
C CYS A 144 -36.24 11.41 4.30
N TRP A 145 -35.28 12.30 4.60
CA TRP A 145 -35.52 13.70 4.94
C TRP A 145 -35.09 14.64 3.82
N PRO A 146 -35.62 15.88 3.78
CA PRO A 146 -35.18 16.89 2.82
C PRO A 146 -33.68 17.15 2.97
N CYS A 147 -32.90 16.68 2.00
CA CYS A 147 -31.47 16.91 1.94
C CYS A 147 -31.22 18.16 1.08
N PRO A 148 -30.34 19.09 1.52
CA PRO A 148 -29.89 20.17 0.64
C PRO A 148 -29.25 19.58 -0.62
N ALA A 149 -29.41 20.31 -1.73
CA ALA A 149 -28.86 19.91 -3.01
C ALA A 149 -27.36 19.56 -2.90
N PRO A 150 -26.90 18.51 -3.61
CA PRO A 150 -25.49 18.10 -3.61
C PRO A 150 -24.59 19.27 -4.03
N ARG A 151 -23.42 19.39 -3.37
CA ARG A 151 -22.46 20.46 -3.65
C ARG A 151 -21.29 19.87 -4.42
N TYR A 152 -21.45 19.80 -5.74
CA TYR A 152 -20.52 19.10 -6.64
C TYR A 152 -19.08 19.66 -6.67
N ASP A 153 -18.81 20.85 -6.10
CA ASP A 153 -17.47 21.47 -6.06
C ASP A 153 -16.65 21.16 -4.79
N ARG A 154 -17.07 20.19 -3.98
CA ARG A 154 -16.34 19.84 -2.75
C ARG A 154 -15.09 19.00 -3.07
N ARG A 155 -13.95 19.39 -2.49
CA ARG A 155 -12.75 18.54 -2.44
C ARG A 155 -13.06 17.22 -1.74
N SER A 156 -12.54 16.11 -2.27
CA SER A 156 -12.74 14.74 -1.75
C SER A 156 -12.45 14.62 -0.26
N ASP A 157 -11.39 15.28 0.23
CA ASP A 157 -11.00 15.24 1.64
C ASP A 157 -12.06 15.84 2.57
N ASN A 158 -12.77 16.87 2.10
CA ASN A 158 -13.85 17.50 2.85
C ASN A 158 -15.08 16.58 2.92
N VAL A 159 -15.38 15.88 1.82
CA VAL A 159 -16.47 14.88 1.75
C VAL A 159 -16.18 13.75 2.74
N ARG A 160 -14.95 13.20 2.71
CA ARG A 160 -14.49 12.17 3.64
C ARG A 160 -14.60 12.63 5.10
N THR A 161 -14.06 13.80 5.41
CA THR A 161 -14.03 14.32 6.77
C THR A 161 -15.44 14.58 7.31
N SER A 162 -16.34 15.13 6.48
CA SER A 162 -17.74 15.34 6.81
C SER A 162 -18.45 14.02 7.11
N ALA A 163 -18.32 13.03 6.22
CA ALA A 163 -18.93 11.72 6.35
C ALA A 163 -18.49 11.01 7.64
N LEU A 164 -17.17 10.93 7.87
CA LEU A 164 -16.63 10.29 9.08
C LEU A 164 -17.04 11.01 10.36
N LYS A 165 -17.07 12.36 10.35
CA LYS A 165 -17.52 13.14 11.52
C LYS A 165 -18.98 12.86 11.87
N ARG A 166 -19.85 12.61 10.88
CA ARG A 166 -21.25 12.24 11.09
C ARG A 166 -21.38 10.80 11.58
N LEU A 167 -20.68 9.85 10.97
CA LEU A 167 -20.69 8.45 11.38
C LEU A 167 -20.22 8.25 12.82
N ARG A 168 -19.19 8.99 13.26
CA ARG A 168 -18.72 8.98 14.67
C ARG A 168 -19.76 9.42 15.69
N LYS A 169 -20.80 10.14 15.27
CA LYS A 169 -21.89 10.60 16.14
C LYS A 169 -23.09 9.66 16.12
N ASN A 170 -23.07 8.61 15.29
CA ASN A 170 -24.17 7.66 15.21
C ASN A 170 -24.02 6.65 16.35
N GLU A 171 -24.86 6.79 17.38
CA GLU A 171 -24.83 5.95 18.58
C GLU A 171 -25.09 4.47 18.26
N ALA A 172 -26.02 4.17 17.34
CA ALA A 172 -26.31 2.80 16.93
C ALA A 172 -25.10 2.11 16.27
N LEU A 173 -24.36 2.84 15.44
CA LEU A 173 -23.11 2.34 14.86
C LEU A 173 -22.03 2.15 15.93
N ALA A 174 -21.92 3.08 16.89
CA ALA A 174 -20.96 2.95 17.99
C ALA A 174 -21.25 1.72 18.85
N THR A 175 -22.51 1.49 19.24
CA THR A 175 -22.93 0.31 20.01
C THR A 175 -22.66 -0.98 19.24
N ALA A 176 -22.97 -1.04 17.94
CA ALA A 176 -22.70 -2.23 17.12
C ALA A 176 -21.20 -2.54 16.99
N LEU A 177 -20.33 -1.53 17.08
CA LEU A 177 -18.88 -1.71 17.07
C LEU A 177 -18.32 -2.10 18.45
N GLU A 178 -18.91 -1.60 19.54
CA GLU A 178 -18.51 -1.88 20.93
C GLU A 178 -18.93 -3.27 21.43
N MET A 179 -20.03 -3.85 20.93
CA MET A 179 -20.50 -5.19 21.30
C MET A 179 -19.51 -6.34 21.01
N GLN A 180 -18.36 -6.04 20.40
CA GLN A 180 -17.36 -7.02 19.98
C GLN A 180 -15.91 -6.63 20.34
N ALA A 181 -15.72 -5.61 21.18
CA ALA A 181 -14.42 -5.30 21.82
C ALA A 181 -14.27 -6.09 23.12
#